data_AF-A0A559RPD0-F1
#
_entry.id   AF-A0A559RPD0-F1
#
_cell.length_a   1.000
_cell.length_b   1.000
_cell.length_c   1.000
_cell.angle_alpha   90.00
_cell.angle_beta   90.00
_cell.angle_gamma   90.00
#
_symmetry.space_group_name_H-M   'P 1'
#
loop_
_entity.id
_entity.type
_entity.pdbx_description
1 polymer ?
#
loop_
_entity_poly.entity_id
_entity_poly.type
_entity_poly.pdbx_seq_one_letter_code
_entity_poly.pdbx_strand_id
1 'polypeptide(L)'
;MNLSKFIFVLLPLLIITSCTVDNSGDIVTNRDGQFFASVDGELFTASGARANARFSGGSLSIDGTNSGGNIIFLTIPTFQGEGSYDLSTSASIGTGAYFAVGDDTTYLSIADGGSGSITITEFNSLEGYVSGTFNFTAIQENIDINTQEITTETVVISSGSFTDLNLQGILTEGNTNNTLEAIIDDVAFSANNVAAFDSEMNGVISKTIIANNTNTNQNITITLNGAIAIGTYDLSSTTSSANSTALYTPDITSGGSSYVAQSGGTVTIDSYDDVAGSMSGTFQFVAEDILQQTTETYTITEGSFSVTFQ
;
A
#
# COMPACT_ATOMS: atom_id res chain seq x y z
N MET A 1 64.32 -29.00 -42.03
CA MET A 1 63.77 -27.69 -42.44
C MET A 1 62.26 -27.86 -42.57
N ASN A 2 61.52 -27.10 -41.76
CA ASN A 2 60.05 -26.92 -41.70
C ASN A 2 59.17 -28.13 -41.33
N LEU A 3 59.04 -28.34 -40.02
CA LEU A 3 57.92 -29.03 -39.37
C LEU A 3 56.73 -28.04 -39.26
N SER A 4 55.80 -28.08 -40.22
CA SER A 4 54.59 -27.26 -40.19
C SER A 4 53.49 -27.97 -39.41
N LYS A 5 53.06 -27.33 -38.33
CA LYS A 5 51.98 -27.72 -37.42
C LYS A 5 50.65 -27.78 -38.18
N PHE A 6 49.97 -28.93 -38.15
CA PHE A 6 48.54 -29.00 -38.46
C PHE A 6 47.80 -29.19 -37.13
N ILE A 7 47.34 -28.07 -36.58
CA ILE A 7 46.44 -28.05 -35.43
C ILE A 7 45.05 -28.44 -35.95
N PHE A 8 44.54 -29.58 -35.51
CA PHE A 8 43.13 -29.92 -35.60
C PHE A 8 42.39 -29.14 -34.51
N VAL A 9 41.76 -28.02 -34.87
CA VAL A 9 40.82 -27.33 -33.97
C VAL A 9 39.50 -28.11 -34.03
N LEU A 10 39.28 -28.93 -33.02
CA LEU A 10 37.99 -29.56 -32.74
C LEU A 10 37.02 -28.44 -32.30
N LEU A 11 36.03 -28.13 -33.14
CA LEU A 11 34.97 -27.18 -32.83
C LEU A 11 33.86 -27.91 -32.05
N PRO A 12 33.66 -27.67 -30.75
CA PRO A 12 32.48 -28.17 -30.06
C PRO A 12 31.27 -27.34 -30.50
N LEU A 13 30.30 -28.01 -31.11
CA LEU A 13 28.98 -27.46 -31.39
C LEU A 13 28.27 -27.28 -30.04
N LEU A 14 28.40 -26.10 -29.44
CA LEU A 14 27.63 -25.69 -28.26
C LEU A 14 26.17 -25.51 -28.71
N ILE A 15 25.35 -26.52 -28.41
CA ILE A 15 23.90 -26.39 -28.41
C ILE A 15 23.59 -25.57 -27.15
N ILE A 16 23.51 -24.25 -27.31
CA ILE A 16 22.88 -23.38 -26.31
C ILE A 16 21.40 -23.76 -26.26
N THR A 17 21.05 -24.60 -25.28
CA THR A 17 19.67 -24.68 -24.79
C THR A 17 19.34 -23.28 -24.27
N SER A 18 18.59 -22.53 -25.07
CA SER A 18 17.90 -21.34 -24.60
C SER A 18 17.01 -21.80 -23.45
N CYS A 19 17.43 -21.54 -22.21
CA CYS A 19 16.48 -21.40 -21.12
C CYS A 19 15.54 -20.29 -21.58
N THR A 20 14.31 -20.65 -21.95
CA THR A 20 13.20 -19.71 -21.84
C THR A 20 13.20 -19.31 -20.39
N VAL A 21 13.69 -18.10 -20.11
CA VAL A 21 13.38 -17.44 -18.85
C VAL A 21 11.86 -17.43 -18.82
N ASP A 22 11.27 -18.18 -17.89
CA ASP A 22 9.88 -18.02 -17.54
C ASP A 22 9.73 -16.54 -17.17
N ASN A 23 9.15 -15.76 -18.08
CA ASN A 23 8.50 -14.52 -17.70
C ASN A 23 7.25 -14.96 -16.95
N SER A 24 7.42 -15.38 -15.70
CA SER A 24 6.40 -15.13 -14.69
C SER A 24 6.08 -13.64 -14.78
N GLY A 25 4.81 -13.34 -15.04
CA GLY A 25 4.29 -12.03 -15.43
C GLY A 25 4.40 -11.00 -14.31
N ASP A 26 5.61 -10.66 -13.93
CA ASP A 26 5.87 -9.58 -13.00
C ASP A 26 5.52 -8.28 -13.73
N ILE A 27 4.36 -7.69 -13.45
CA ILE A 27 4.10 -6.29 -13.76
C ILE A 27 4.98 -5.48 -12.81
N VAL A 28 6.29 -5.55 -13.00
CA VAL A 28 7.20 -4.57 -12.44
C VAL A 28 7.13 -3.38 -13.38
N THR A 29 6.33 -2.38 -13.02
CA THR A 29 6.69 -1.00 -13.35
C THR A 29 8.00 -0.73 -12.59
N ASN A 30 9.13 -1.17 -13.15
CA ASN A 30 10.45 -1.07 -12.54
C ASN A 30 10.94 0.38 -12.67
N ARG A 31 10.19 1.29 -12.04
CA ARG A 31 10.58 2.68 -11.86
C ARG A 31 11.68 2.65 -10.81
N ASP A 32 12.84 3.18 -11.17
CA ASP A 32 13.98 3.32 -10.26
C ASP A 32 13.71 4.54 -9.36
N GLY A 33 12.70 4.40 -8.50
CA GLY A 33 12.22 5.45 -7.62
C GLY A 33 13.36 5.97 -6.76
N GLN A 34 13.36 7.29 -6.53
CA GLN A 34 14.41 7.96 -5.77
C GLN A 34 13.84 8.54 -4.48
N PHE A 35 14.62 8.49 -3.42
CA PHE A 35 14.28 9.06 -2.11
C PHE A 35 15.51 9.77 -1.54
N PHE A 36 15.36 11.07 -1.26
CA PHE A 36 16.41 11.95 -0.74
C PHE A 36 15.91 12.68 0.49
N ALA A 37 16.81 12.93 1.43
CA ALA A 37 16.60 13.86 2.53
C ALA A 37 17.95 14.33 3.09
N SER A 38 17.90 15.26 4.04
CA SER A 38 18.99 15.57 4.94
C SER A 38 18.58 15.25 6.37
N VAL A 39 19.37 14.42 7.07
CA VAL A 39 19.19 14.06 8.47
C VAL A 39 20.27 14.78 9.27
N ASP A 40 19.88 15.76 10.09
CA ASP A 40 20.78 16.64 10.84
C ASP A 40 21.89 17.29 9.98
N GLY A 41 21.56 17.62 8.73
CA GLY A 41 22.50 18.20 7.76
C GLY A 41 23.24 17.17 6.91
N GLU A 42 23.23 15.89 7.26
CA GLU A 42 23.89 14.83 6.52
C GLU A 42 22.99 14.25 5.42
N LEU A 43 23.58 13.88 4.28
CA LEU A 43 22.82 13.40 3.13
C LEU A 43 22.26 11.99 3.37
N PHE A 44 20.96 11.84 3.18
CA PHE A 44 20.24 10.56 3.16
C PHE A 44 19.80 10.25 1.73
N THR A 45 20.13 9.06 1.23
CA THR A 45 19.71 8.60 -0.10
C THR A 45 19.24 7.16 -0.06
N ALA A 46 18.16 6.87 -0.78
CA ALA A 46 17.68 5.53 -1.08
C ALA A 46 17.12 5.48 -2.50
N SER A 47 17.17 4.30 -3.13
CA SER A 47 16.66 4.08 -4.49
C SER A 47 16.32 2.61 -4.72
N GLY A 48 15.56 2.32 -5.79
CA GLY A 48 15.13 0.98 -6.15
C GLY A 48 14.45 0.27 -4.97
N ALA A 49 14.85 -0.96 -4.65
CA ALA A 49 14.28 -1.76 -3.56
C ALA A 49 14.45 -1.17 -2.14
N ARG A 50 15.17 -0.06 -2.00
CA ARG A 50 15.36 0.66 -0.73
C ARG A 50 14.47 1.89 -0.60
N ALA A 51 13.68 2.22 -1.62
CA ALA A 51 12.74 3.33 -1.61
C ALA A 51 11.37 2.79 -2.05
N ASN A 52 10.44 2.72 -1.12
CA ASN A 52 9.17 2.03 -1.33
C ASN A 52 7.99 2.95 -1.01
N ALA A 53 6.90 2.75 -1.73
CA ALA A 53 5.60 3.26 -1.36
C ALA A 53 4.58 2.13 -1.37
N ARG A 54 3.64 2.18 -0.44
CA ARG A 54 2.53 1.23 -0.36
C ARG A 54 1.26 2.00 -0.06
N PHE A 55 0.22 1.75 -0.85
CA PHE A 55 -1.13 2.19 -0.54
C PHE A 55 -2.02 0.98 -0.34
N SER A 56 -2.75 0.97 0.77
CA SER A 56 -3.62 -0.14 1.14
C SER A 56 -4.70 0.35 2.09
N GLY A 57 -5.97 0.04 1.82
CA GLY A 57 -7.08 0.35 2.72
C GLY A 57 -7.20 1.84 3.07
N GLY A 58 -6.94 2.74 2.12
CA GLY A 58 -6.97 4.19 2.33
C GLY A 58 -5.75 4.79 3.02
N SER A 59 -4.76 3.97 3.39
CA SER A 59 -3.50 4.43 4.00
C SER A 59 -2.37 4.43 2.99
N LEU A 60 -1.58 5.51 2.96
CA LEU A 60 -0.33 5.61 2.20
C LEU A 60 0.85 5.57 3.17
N SER A 61 1.76 4.61 2.97
CA SER A 61 3.05 4.55 3.65
C SER A 61 4.19 4.67 2.65
N ILE A 62 5.23 5.42 3.01
CA ILE A 62 6.42 5.65 2.19
C ILE A 62 7.65 5.44 3.08
N ASP A 63 8.64 4.72 2.57
CA ASP A 63 9.89 4.49 3.28
C ASP A 63 11.12 4.59 2.39
N GLY A 64 12.21 5.06 2.99
CA GLY A 64 13.54 5.05 2.41
C GLY A 64 14.52 4.44 3.39
N THR A 65 15.38 3.55 2.92
CA THR A 65 16.46 2.92 3.69
C THR A 65 17.81 3.25 3.10
N ASN A 66 18.66 3.99 3.81
CA ASN A 66 19.99 4.36 3.29
C ASN A 66 20.97 3.17 3.28
N SER A 67 22.18 3.39 2.77
CA SER A 67 23.24 2.35 2.72
C SER A 67 23.73 1.90 4.11
N GLY A 68 23.59 2.76 5.12
CA GLY A 68 23.88 2.44 6.52
C GLY A 68 22.76 1.65 7.21
N GLY A 69 21.61 1.49 6.57
CA GLY A 69 20.44 0.78 7.09
C GLY A 69 19.47 1.68 7.87
N ASN A 70 19.77 2.96 8.09
CA ASN A 70 18.85 3.88 8.74
C ASN A 70 17.61 4.07 7.86
N ILE A 71 16.45 4.23 8.50
CA ILE A 71 15.15 4.27 7.82
C ILE A 71 14.48 5.61 8.12
N ILE A 72 13.96 6.26 7.07
CA ILE A 72 12.94 7.30 7.18
C ILE A 72 11.62 6.64 6.77
N PHE A 73 10.60 6.77 7.63
CA PHE A 73 9.27 6.19 7.41
C PHE A 73 8.22 7.28 7.54
N LEU A 74 7.29 7.34 6.59
CA LEU A 74 6.21 8.31 6.53
C LEU A 74 4.90 7.55 6.37
N THR A 75 3.89 7.88 7.16
CA THR A 75 2.54 7.30 7.03
C THR A 75 1.50 8.39 7.01
N ILE A 76 0.52 8.24 6.11
CA ILE A 76 -0.72 8.99 6.02
C ILE A 76 -1.85 7.95 6.12
N PRO A 77 -2.36 7.66 7.33
CA PRO A 77 -3.34 6.60 7.54
C PRO A 77 -4.66 6.81 6.79
N THR A 78 -4.96 8.06 6.45
CA THR A 78 -6.19 8.50 5.80
C THR A 78 -5.84 9.37 4.59
N PHE A 79 -5.24 8.75 3.59
CA PHE A 79 -4.80 9.42 2.37
C PHE A 79 -5.99 9.82 1.49
N GLN A 80 -5.95 11.04 0.97
CA GLN A 80 -7.02 11.69 0.18
C GLN A 80 -6.48 12.29 -1.13
N GLY A 81 -5.27 11.87 -1.53
CA GLY A 81 -4.70 12.23 -2.82
C GLY A 81 -3.60 13.27 -2.72
N GLU A 82 -3.33 13.88 -3.86
CA GLU A 82 -2.33 14.95 -3.95
C GLU A 82 -2.68 16.10 -3.00
N GLY A 83 -1.67 16.62 -2.32
CA GLY A 83 -1.87 17.63 -1.29
C GLY A 83 -0.90 17.52 -0.13
N SER A 84 -1.11 18.36 0.88
CA SER A 84 -0.25 18.42 2.06
C SER A 84 -0.93 17.79 3.27
N TYR A 85 -0.16 16.98 4.01
CA TYR A 85 -0.58 16.29 5.21
C TYR A 85 0.34 16.68 6.37
N ASP A 86 -0.26 16.85 7.54
CA ASP A 86 0.45 17.14 8.78
C ASP A 86 1.05 15.86 9.37
N LEU A 87 2.31 15.92 9.78
CA LEU A 87 3.00 14.80 10.43
C LEU A 87 3.12 14.98 11.95
N SER A 88 2.58 16.05 12.53
CA SER A 88 2.93 16.48 13.89
C SER A 88 1.83 16.29 14.93
N THR A 89 0.56 16.29 14.52
CA THR A 89 -0.56 16.42 15.46
C THR A 89 -1.05 15.10 16.03
N SER A 90 -1.08 14.04 15.22
CA SER A 90 -1.69 12.77 15.60
C SER A 90 -1.31 11.67 14.62
N ALA A 91 -1.04 10.48 15.16
CA ALA A 91 -0.79 9.28 14.38
C ALA A 91 -1.96 8.87 13.47
N SER A 92 -3.16 9.44 13.65
CA SER A 92 -4.33 9.21 12.79
C SER A 92 -4.36 10.12 11.55
N ILE A 93 -3.60 11.21 11.54
CA ILE A 93 -3.49 12.16 10.43
C ILE A 93 -2.23 11.87 9.61
N GLY A 94 -1.10 11.77 10.30
CA GLY A 94 0.17 11.44 9.67
C GLY A 94 1.31 11.39 10.67
N THR A 95 2.35 10.63 10.35
CA THR A 95 3.55 10.48 11.18
C THR A 95 4.78 10.38 10.31
N GLY A 96 5.82 11.13 10.67
CA GLY A 96 7.19 10.91 10.24
C GLY A 96 7.97 10.22 11.35
N ALA A 97 8.75 9.20 10.98
CA ALA A 97 9.61 8.46 11.90
C ALA A 97 11.01 8.32 11.31
N TYR A 98 11.99 8.32 12.20
CA TYR A 98 13.38 8.00 11.87
C TYR A 98 13.88 6.88 12.78
N PHE A 99 14.49 5.88 12.17
CA PHE A 99 15.09 4.73 12.83
C PHE A 99 16.59 4.73 12.52
N ALA A 100 17.41 4.93 13.54
CA ALA A 100 18.86 4.78 13.44
C ALA A 100 19.21 3.30 13.62
N VAL A 101 20.06 2.76 12.76
CA VAL A 101 20.57 1.39 12.94
C VAL A 101 21.67 1.38 14.00
N GLY A 102 21.56 0.45 14.95
CA GLY A 102 22.58 0.18 15.96
C GLY A 102 22.25 0.71 17.36
N ASP A 103 21.30 1.64 17.44
CA ASP A 103 20.67 2.10 18.66
C ASP A 103 19.19 1.71 18.52
N ASP A 104 18.58 0.98 19.46
CA ASP A 104 17.15 0.60 19.42
C ASP A 104 16.24 1.84 19.65
N THR A 105 16.57 2.97 19.01
CA THR A 105 15.99 4.29 19.21
C THR A 105 15.11 4.66 18.02
N THR A 106 13.91 5.11 18.33
CA THR A 106 12.91 5.57 17.36
C THR A 106 12.57 7.02 17.67
N TYR A 107 12.67 7.86 16.65
CA TYR A 107 12.29 9.27 16.73
C TYR A 107 10.96 9.46 15.99
N LEU A 108 10.01 10.15 16.61
CA LEU A 108 8.66 10.37 16.06
C LEU A 108 8.34 11.85 15.97
N SER A 109 7.72 12.29 14.87
CA SER A 109 7.30 13.68 14.68
C SER A 109 6.05 14.07 15.47
N ILE A 110 5.33 13.12 16.05
CA ILE A 110 4.11 13.31 16.85
C ILE A 110 4.38 13.42 18.37
N ALA A 111 5.63 13.23 18.79
CA ALA A 111 6.03 13.42 20.19
C ALA A 111 6.15 14.92 20.53
N ASP A 112 6.20 15.28 21.82
CA ASP A 112 6.19 16.69 22.22
C ASP A 112 7.44 17.43 21.70
N GLY A 113 7.22 18.56 21.03
CA GLY A 113 8.27 19.29 20.29
C GLY A 113 8.52 18.79 18.86
N GLY A 114 7.86 17.72 18.43
CA GLY A 114 7.84 17.26 17.05
C GLY A 114 7.06 18.20 16.11
N SER A 115 7.40 18.18 14.83
CA SER A 115 6.73 19.00 13.81
C SER A 115 6.95 18.40 12.42
N GLY A 116 6.17 18.79 11.42
CA GLY A 116 6.49 18.44 10.03
C GLY A 116 5.29 18.31 9.11
N SER A 117 5.58 18.14 7.83
CA SER A 117 4.58 17.90 6.79
C SER A 117 5.15 17.06 5.66
N ILE A 118 4.25 16.38 4.96
CA ILE A 118 4.50 15.74 3.68
C ILE A 118 3.56 16.35 2.65
N THR A 119 4.05 16.58 1.44
CA THR A 119 3.25 16.98 0.28
C THR A 119 3.38 15.91 -0.79
N ILE A 120 2.26 15.29 -1.15
CA ILE A 120 2.17 14.39 -2.30
C ILE A 120 1.89 15.26 -3.52
N THR A 121 2.82 15.28 -4.47
CA THR A 121 2.72 16.11 -5.68
C THR A 121 2.20 15.33 -6.88
N GLU A 122 2.33 14.01 -6.84
CA GLU A 122 1.82 13.13 -7.87
C GLU A 122 1.46 11.78 -7.25
N PHE A 123 0.26 11.29 -7.52
CA PHE A 123 -0.15 9.96 -7.11
C PHE A 123 -0.90 9.31 -8.26
N ASN A 124 -0.32 8.27 -8.86
CA ASN A 124 -0.94 7.56 -9.95
C ASN A 124 -1.05 6.08 -9.59
N SER A 125 -2.23 5.70 -9.12
CA SER A 125 -2.50 4.32 -8.75
C SER A 125 -2.64 3.38 -9.93
N LEU A 126 -2.80 3.87 -11.17
CA LEU A 126 -2.99 3.05 -12.37
C LEU A 126 -1.65 2.72 -13.04
N GLU A 127 -0.72 3.66 -13.01
CA GLU A 127 0.67 3.44 -13.44
C GLU A 127 1.56 2.98 -12.27
N GLY A 128 1.02 2.98 -11.05
CA GLY A 128 1.64 2.40 -9.86
C GLY A 128 2.79 3.24 -9.34
N TYR A 129 2.61 4.54 -9.14
CA TYR A 129 3.66 5.38 -8.59
C TYR A 129 3.19 6.58 -7.75
N VAL A 130 4.12 7.13 -6.96
CA VAL A 130 3.91 8.34 -6.16
C VAL A 130 5.18 9.21 -6.09
N SER A 131 5.00 10.53 -6.07
CA SER A 131 6.05 11.54 -5.94
C SER A 131 5.65 12.63 -4.93
N GLY A 132 6.63 13.27 -4.31
CA GLY A 132 6.38 14.30 -3.32
C GLY A 132 7.60 14.81 -2.57
N THR A 133 7.33 15.64 -1.57
CA THR A 133 8.33 16.26 -0.70
C THR A 133 7.93 16.15 0.76
N PHE A 134 8.88 16.18 1.67
CA PHE A 134 8.61 16.15 3.11
C PHE A 134 9.69 16.86 3.91
N ASN A 135 9.33 17.24 5.13
CA ASN A 135 10.26 17.72 6.15
C ASN A 135 9.60 17.51 7.52
N PHE A 136 10.38 17.12 8.52
CA PHE A 136 9.88 16.95 9.87
C PHE A 136 11.00 17.00 10.90
N THR A 137 10.64 17.38 12.12
CA THR A 137 11.46 17.25 13.32
C THR A 137 10.90 16.09 14.13
N ALA A 138 11.71 15.09 14.40
CA ALA A 138 11.33 13.91 15.16
C ALA A 138 12.00 13.91 16.52
N ILE A 139 11.24 13.52 17.54
CA ILE A 139 11.65 13.53 18.93
C ILE A 139 11.69 12.11 19.47
N GLN A 140 12.71 11.82 20.26
CA GLN A 140 12.76 10.66 21.14
C GLN A 140 12.69 11.15 22.57
N GLU A 141 11.72 10.64 23.33
CA GLU A 141 11.60 10.87 24.77
C GLU A 141 12.20 9.69 25.53
N ASN A 142 13.16 9.97 26.40
CA ASN A 142 13.76 9.00 27.31
C ASN A 142 13.32 9.35 28.74
N ILE A 143 12.72 8.37 29.42
CA ILE A 143 12.24 8.55 30.79
C ILE A 143 13.17 7.80 31.73
N ASP A 144 13.84 8.53 32.62
CA ASP A 144 14.55 7.90 33.74
C ASP A 144 13.50 7.35 34.73
N ILE A 145 13.44 6.03 34.85
CA ILE A 145 12.45 5.34 35.69
C ILE A 145 12.58 5.66 37.19
N ASN A 146 13.73 6.15 37.65
CA ASN A 146 13.99 6.43 39.06
C ASN A 146 13.68 7.89 39.40
N THR A 147 14.02 8.82 38.51
CA THR A 147 13.84 10.26 38.74
C THR A 147 12.56 10.81 38.14
N GLN A 148 11.93 10.08 37.20
CA GLN A 148 10.85 10.54 36.33
C GLN A 148 11.24 11.75 35.48
N GLU A 149 12.54 11.99 35.30
CA GLU A 149 13.05 13.01 34.40
C GLU A 149 12.88 12.55 32.96
N ILE A 150 12.38 13.46 32.11
CA ILE A 150 12.23 13.24 30.67
C ILE A 150 13.36 14.00 29.98
N THR A 151 14.22 13.28 29.27
CA THR A 151 15.17 13.88 28.33
C THR A 151 14.67 13.67 26.92
N THR A 152 14.83 14.69 26.08
CA THR A 152 14.46 14.63 24.68
C THR A 152 15.68 14.71 23.80
N GLU A 153 15.72 13.85 22.79
CA GLU A 153 16.64 13.94 21.67
C GLU A 153 15.87 14.31 20.42
N THR A 154 16.51 15.06 19.53
CA THR A 154 15.87 15.62 18.34
C THR A 154 16.68 15.26 17.11
N VAL A 155 15.99 14.81 16.08
CA VAL A 155 16.54 14.62 14.73
C VAL A 155 15.73 15.47 13.76
N VAL A 156 16.43 16.26 12.94
CA VAL A 156 15.82 17.14 11.94
C VAL A 156 15.96 16.52 10.56
N ILE A 157 14.82 16.22 9.94
CA ILE A 157 14.73 15.71 8.58
C ILE A 157 14.27 16.85 7.68
N SER A 158 15.17 17.31 6.80
CA SER A 158 14.94 18.46 5.93
C SER A 158 15.19 18.12 4.47
N SER A 159 14.69 18.96 3.55
CA SER A 159 14.86 18.80 2.10
C SER A 159 14.49 17.40 1.60
N GLY A 160 13.47 16.80 2.21
CA GLY A 160 12.98 15.48 1.84
C GLY A 160 12.26 15.53 0.50
N SER A 161 12.58 14.61 -0.39
CA SER A 161 11.91 14.44 -1.68
C SER A 161 11.93 12.99 -2.11
N PHE A 162 10.85 12.55 -2.73
CA PHE A 162 10.79 11.26 -3.41
C PHE A 162 10.15 11.42 -4.78
N THR A 163 10.60 10.63 -5.73
CA THR A 163 10.19 10.73 -7.12
C THR A 163 10.00 9.34 -7.69
N ASP A 164 8.85 9.13 -8.32
CA ASP A 164 8.52 7.92 -9.06
C ASP A 164 8.68 6.64 -8.23
N LEU A 165 8.38 6.70 -6.92
CA LEU A 165 8.39 5.51 -6.08
C LEU A 165 7.30 4.56 -6.57
N ASN A 166 7.66 3.28 -6.74
CA ASN A 166 6.69 2.26 -7.11
C ASN A 166 5.65 2.09 -5.98
N LEU A 167 4.38 2.16 -6.35
CA LEU A 167 3.25 2.11 -5.44
C LEU A 167 2.69 0.68 -5.36
N GLN A 168 2.98 0.01 -4.26
CA GLN A 168 2.48 -1.34 -3.98
C GLN A 168 1.06 -1.28 -3.40
N GLY A 169 0.24 -2.30 -3.66
CA GLY A 169 -1.04 -2.53 -2.96
C GLY A 169 -2.32 -1.99 -3.61
N ILE A 170 -2.25 -1.30 -4.77
CA ILE A 170 -3.45 -0.92 -5.56
C ILE A 170 -3.60 -1.75 -6.84
N LEU A 171 -2.49 -2.06 -7.49
CA LEU A 171 -2.42 -2.86 -8.71
C LEU A 171 -1.80 -4.20 -8.38
N THR A 172 -2.47 -4.99 -7.55
CA THR A 172 -2.13 -6.41 -7.50
C THR A 172 -2.52 -7.00 -8.86
N GLU A 173 -1.68 -7.86 -9.45
CA GLU A 173 -2.01 -8.52 -10.70
C GLU A 173 -3.37 -9.22 -10.55
N GLY A 174 -4.34 -8.74 -11.32
CA GLY A 174 -5.69 -9.28 -11.27
C GLY A 174 -5.70 -10.67 -11.86
N ASN A 175 -6.45 -11.59 -11.26
CA ASN A 175 -6.69 -12.88 -11.88
C ASN A 175 -7.80 -12.70 -12.91
N THR A 176 -7.53 -13.03 -14.17
CA THR A 176 -8.53 -12.90 -15.25
C THR A 176 -9.81 -13.71 -15.06
N ASN A 177 -9.80 -14.71 -14.15
CA ASN A 177 -10.99 -15.46 -13.77
C ASN A 177 -11.77 -14.83 -12.59
N ASN A 178 -11.16 -13.86 -11.90
CA ASN A 178 -11.83 -13.15 -10.82
C ASN A 178 -12.75 -12.08 -11.41
N THR A 179 -13.91 -11.92 -10.77
CA THR A 179 -14.96 -10.98 -11.18
C THR A 179 -15.52 -10.24 -9.98
N LEU A 180 -15.87 -8.97 -10.17
CA LEU A 180 -16.63 -8.17 -9.23
C LEU A 180 -17.43 -7.12 -10.01
N GLU A 181 -18.74 -7.11 -9.77
CA GLU A 181 -19.70 -6.19 -10.39
C GLU A 181 -20.63 -5.62 -9.34
N ALA A 182 -21.17 -4.41 -9.56
CA ALA A 182 -22.13 -3.76 -8.68
C ALA A 182 -22.90 -2.65 -9.40
N ILE A 183 -23.88 -2.07 -8.71
CA ILE A 183 -24.54 -0.81 -9.08
C ILE A 183 -24.15 0.26 -8.05
N ILE A 184 -23.59 1.38 -8.51
CA ILE A 184 -23.18 2.53 -7.70
C ILE A 184 -24.05 3.72 -8.10
N ASP A 185 -24.93 4.18 -7.21
CA ASP A 185 -25.88 5.27 -7.47
C ASP A 185 -26.64 5.10 -8.80
N ASP A 186 -27.24 3.92 -8.99
CA ASP A 186 -27.96 3.50 -10.19
C ASP A 186 -27.10 3.38 -11.47
N VAL A 187 -25.78 3.47 -11.37
CA VAL A 187 -24.82 3.29 -12.48
C VAL A 187 -24.07 1.97 -12.33
N ALA A 188 -24.01 1.18 -13.40
CA ALA A 188 -23.30 -0.09 -13.40
C ALA A 188 -21.78 0.10 -13.25
N PHE A 189 -21.19 -0.64 -12.31
CA PHE A 189 -19.76 -0.82 -12.14
C PHE A 189 -19.40 -2.26 -12.52
N SER A 190 -18.43 -2.41 -13.42
CA SER A 190 -17.85 -3.71 -13.79
C SER A 190 -16.34 -3.59 -13.73
N ALA A 191 -15.71 -4.34 -12.83
CA ALA A 191 -14.27 -4.32 -12.67
C ALA A 191 -13.60 -5.05 -13.86
N ASN A 192 -12.53 -4.46 -14.39
CA ASN A 192 -11.70 -5.06 -15.43
C ASN A 192 -10.36 -5.58 -14.90
N ASN A 193 -10.11 -5.40 -13.61
CA ASN A 193 -8.97 -5.94 -12.88
C ASN A 193 -9.44 -6.30 -11.46
N VAL A 194 -9.38 -7.59 -11.10
CA VAL A 194 -9.80 -8.08 -9.78
C VAL A 194 -8.73 -8.96 -9.18
N ALA A 195 -8.20 -8.57 -8.03
CA ALA A 195 -7.23 -9.33 -7.27
C ALA A 195 -7.83 -9.75 -5.92
N ALA A 196 -7.43 -10.93 -5.45
CA ALA A 196 -7.81 -11.42 -4.12
C ALA A 196 -6.61 -12.10 -3.49
N PHE A 197 -6.31 -11.75 -2.24
CA PHE A 197 -5.15 -12.27 -1.52
C PHE A 197 -5.42 -12.30 -0.02
N ASP A 198 -4.67 -13.17 0.66
CA ASP A 198 -4.68 -13.29 2.10
C ASP A 198 -3.59 -12.40 2.70
N SER A 199 -3.86 -11.84 3.87
CA SER A 199 -2.85 -11.18 4.69
C SER A 199 -2.99 -11.60 6.15
N GLU A 200 -1.88 -11.66 6.88
CA GLU A 200 -1.89 -11.98 8.30
C GLU A 200 -1.29 -10.82 9.09
N MET A 201 -2.02 -10.36 10.11
CA MET A 201 -1.52 -9.37 11.06
C MET A 201 -1.85 -9.83 12.48
N ASN A 202 -0.84 -9.97 13.33
CA ASN A 202 -0.99 -10.41 14.72
C ASN A 202 -1.80 -11.71 14.89
N GLY A 203 -1.61 -12.68 13.98
CA GLY A 203 -2.34 -13.96 14.00
C GLY A 203 -3.78 -13.89 13.49
N VAL A 204 -4.23 -12.73 13.00
CA VAL A 204 -5.52 -12.58 12.33
C VAL A 204 -5.32 -12.61 10.83
N ILE A 205 -5.92 -13.61 10.18
CA ILE A 205 -5.97 -13.71 8.72
C ILE A 205 -7.09 -12.80 8.22
N SER A 206 -6.77 -12.00 7.20
CA SER A 206 -7.66 -11.08 6.52
C SER A 206 -7.70 -11.47 5.05
N LYS A 207 -8.91 -11.60 4.50
CA LYS A 207 -9.15 -11.86 3.08
C LYS A 207 -9.52 -10.56 2.40
N THR A 208 -8.70 -10.12 1.46
CA THR A 208 -8.91 -8.84 0.76
C THR A 208 -9.20 -9.09 -0.71
N ILE A 209 -10.24 -8.45 -1.22
CA ILE A 209 -10.60 -8.37 -2.63
C ILE A 209 -10.44 -6.92 -3.07
N ILE A 210 -9.66 -6.67 -4.11
CA ILE A 210 -9.47 -5.37 -4.73
C ILE A 210 -9.99 -5.45 -6.16
N ALA A 211 -10.95 -4.61 -6.50
CA ALA A 211 -11.57 -4.58 -7.81
C ALA A 211 -11.51 -3.17 -8.41
N ASN A 212 -10.80 -3.05 -9.53
CA ASN A 212 -10.59 -1.79 -10.24
C ASN A 212 -11.37 -1.81 -11.56
N ASN A 213 -12.00 -0.69 -11.90
CA ASN A 213 -12.40 -0.36 -13.26
C ASN A 213 -11.43 0.69 -13.80
N THR A 214 -10.40 0.26 -14.51
CA THR A 214 -9.35 1.15 -15.03
C THR A 214 -9.80 2.06 -16.18
N ASN A 215 -11.01 1.86 -16.71
CA ASN A 215 -11.58 2.78 -17.69
C ASN A 215 -12.24 4.00 -17.05
N THR A 216 -12.77 3.84 -15.83
CA THR A 216 -13.46 4.90 -15.07
C THR A 216 -12.70 5.33 -13.82
N ASN A 217 -11.54 4.73 -13.55
CA ASN A 217 -10.71 4.94 -12.36
C ASN A 217 -11.44 4.64 -11.04
N GLN A 218 -12.48 3.81 -11.05
CA GLN A 218 -13.22 3.46 -9.83
C GLN A 218 -12.61 2.22 -9.17
N ASN A 219 -12.67 2.17 -7.84
CA ASN A 219 -12.23 1.01 -7.05
C ASN A 219 -13.26 0.60 -6.00
N ILE A 220 -13.45 -0.71 -5.84
CA ILE A 220 -14.10 -1.32 -4.67
C ILE A 220 -13.08 -2.23 -3.99
N THR A 221 -12.92 -2.05 -2.68
CA THR A 221 -12.10 -2.94 -1.84
C THR A 221 -13.00 -3.58 -0.79
N ILE A 222 -12.92 -4.89 -0.61
CA ILE A 222 -13.63 -5.64 0.44
C ILE A 222 -12.59 -6.36 1.28
N THR A 223 -12.65 -6.18 2.60
CA THR A 223 -11.79 -6.86 3.55
C THR A 223 -12.63 -7.62 4.55
N LEU A 224 -12.44 -8.94 4.60
CA LEU A 224 -13.08 -9.82 5.56
C LEU A 224 -12.05 -10.29 6.58
N ASN A 225 -12.30 -10.04 7.86
CA ASN A 225 -11.35 -10.34 8.92
C ASN A 225 -11.77 -11.57 9.73
N GLY A 226 -10.79 -12.40 10.08
CA GLY A 226 -10.98 -13.61 10.88
C GLY A 226 -11.33 -14.85 10.06
N ALA A 227 -11.85 -15.88 10.74
CA ALA A 227 -12.20 -17.14 10.10
C ALA A 227 -13.42 -16.98 9.18
N ILE A 228 -13.24 -17.26 7.89
CA ILE A 228 -14.30 -17.12 6.88
C ILE A 228 -15.06 -18.44 6.69
N ALA A 229 -16.39 -18.33 6.63
CA ALA A 229 -17.33 -19.39 6.39
C ALA A 229 -18.48 -18.85 5.53
N ILE A 230 -19.29 -19.76 4.98
CA ILE A 230 -20.54 -19.39 4.29
C ILE A 230 -21.46 -18.69 5.29
N GLY A 231 -22.00 -17.53 4.91
CA GLY A 231 -22.82 -16.70 5.78
C GLY A 231 -22.73 -15.21 5.47
N THR A 232 -23.43 -14.41 6.27
CA THR A 232 -23.44 -12.96 6.13
C THR A 232 -22.57 -12.30 7.19
N TYR A 233 -21.77 -11.33 6.76
CA TYR A 233 -20.87 -10.52 7.56
C TYR A 233 -21.33 -9.07 7.50
N ASP A 234 -21.47 -8.45 8.67
CA ASP A 234 -21.73 -7.02 8.76
C ASP A 234 -20.46 -6.24 8.41
N LEU A 235 -20.64 -5.16 7.66
CA LEU A 235 -19.58 -4.21 7.35
C LEU A 235 -19.54 -3.10 8.39
N SER A 236 -18.32 -2.72 8.74
CA SER A 236 -18.02 -1.67 9.69
C SER A 236 -17.35 -0.47 8.99
N SER A 237 -17.65 0.73 9.50
CA SER A 237 -16.95 1.97 9.14
C SER A 237 -15.57 2.09 9.78
N THR A 238 -15.23 1.18 10.70
CA THR A 238 -13.93 1.16 11.38
C THR A 238 -13.03 0.06 10.82
N THR A 239 -11.89 0.46 10.27
CA THR A 239 -10.84 -0.45 9.79
C THR A 239 -10.06 -0.97 11.00
N SER A 240 -10.34 -2.21 11.42
CA SER A 240 -9.57 -2.89 12.47
C SER A 240 -9.50 -4.38 12.18
N SER A 241 -8.53 -5.09 12.75
CA SER A 241 -8.42 -6.54 12.63
C SER A 241 -9.61 -7.32 13.20
N ALA A 242 -10.51 -6.66 13.94
CA ALA A 242 -11.71 -7.29 14.50
C ALA A 242 -12.95 -7.17 13.59
N ASN A 243 -12.92 -6.28 12.59
CA ASN A 243 -14.11 -5.92 11.81
C ASN A 243 -13.89 -6.10 10.31
N SER A 244 -14.86 -6.69 9.62
CA SER A 244 -14.92 -6.64 8.16
C SER A 244 -15.34 -5.26 7.68
N THR A 245 -14.85 -4.83 6.52
CA THR A 245 -15.14 -3.50 5.96
C THR A 245 -15.11 -3.54 4.43
N ALA A 246 -15.68 -2.52 3.81
CA ALA A 246 -15.57 -2.28 2.39
C ALA A 246 -15.36 -0.79 2.13
N LEU A 247 -14.63 -0.49 1.07
CA LEU A 247 -14.35 0.86 0.63
C LEU A 247 -14.74 1.00 -0.83
N TYR A 248 -15.23 2.19 -1.19
CA TYR A 248 -15.38 2.64 -2.55
C TYR A 248 -14.54 3.90 -2.76
N THR A 249 -13.77 3.94 -3.84
CA THR A 249 -13.01 5.12 -4.25
C THR A 249 -13.48 5.52 -5.65
N PRO A 250 -14.13 6.69 -5.81
CA PRO A 250 -14.68 7.13 -7.09
C PRO A 250 -13.62 7.39 -8.17
N ASP A 251 -12.44 7.85 -7.77
CA ASP A 251 -11.31 8.08 -8.66
C ASP A 251 -9.98 7.76 -7.95
N ILE A 252 -9.34 6.65 -8.34
CA ILE A 252 -8.06 6.21 -7.80
C ILE A 252 -6.87 7.02 -8.35
N THR A 253 -7.03 7.71 -9.48
CA THR A 253 -5.91 8.37 -10.19
C THR A 253 -5.55 9.73 -9.64
N SER A 254 -6.42 10.39 -8.88
CA SER A 254 -6.11 11.62 -8.16
C SER A 254 -5.85 11.38 -6.67
N GLY A 255 -5.80 10.11 -6.27
CA GLY A 255 -5.91 9.65 -4.90
C GLY A 255 -7.17 10.17 -4.20
N GLY A 256 -8.28 10.34 -4.92
CA GLY A 256 -9.51 10.92 -4.38
C GLY A 256 -10.03 10.25 -3.10
N SER A 257 -10.96 10.92 -2.42
CA SER A 257 -11.50 10.45 -1.15
C SER A 257 -12.00 9.01 -1.21
N SER A 258 -11.58 8.20 -0.24
CA SER A 258 -12.13 6.88 -0.02
C SER A 258 -13.35 6.97 0.89
N TYR A 259 -14.42 6.27 0.49
CA TYR A 259 -15.68 6.21 1.20
C TYR A 259 -15.81 4.81 1.82
N VAL A 260 -16.02 4.74 3.13
CA VAL A 260 -16.09 3.48 3.88
C VAL A 260 -17.54 3.06 4.12
N ALA A 261 -17.80 1.76 4.06
CA ALA A 261 -19.09 1.18 4.36
C ALA A 261 -19.59 1.56 5.75
N GLN A 262 -20.84 1.99 5.83
CA GLN A 262 -21.52 2.29 7.10
C GLN A 262 -22.19 1.08 7.73
N SER A 263 -22.58 1.24 9.00
CA SER A 263 -23.38 0.25 9.71
C SER A 263 -24.66 -0.08 8.92
N GLY A 264 -24.90 -1.37 8.68
CA GLY A 264 -25.99 -1.88 7.86
C GLY A 264 -25.57 -2.33 6.46
N GLY A 265 -24.32 -2.08 6.06
CA GLY A 265 -23.71 -2.77 4.91
C GLY A 265 -23.41 -4.23 5.23
N THR A 266 -23.46 -5.09 4.23
CA THR A 266 -23.28 -6.53 4.38
C THR A 266 -22.50 -7.15 3.23
N VAL A 267 -21.74 -8.20 3.52
CA VAL A 267 -21.19 -9.14 2.54
C VAL A 267 -21.71 -10.53 2.86
N THR A 268 -22.30 -11.22 1.90
CA THR A 268 -22.77 -12.60 2.03
C THR A 268 -21.87 -13.52 1.21
N ILE A 269 -21.28 -14.51 1.88
CA ILE A 269 -20.49 -15.57 1.26
C ILE A 269 -21.41 -16.72 0.92
N ASP A 270 -21.61 -16.96 -0.37
CA ASP A 270 -22.50 -18.01 -0.90
C ASP A 270 -21.75 -19.34 -1.07
N SER A 271 -20.48 -19.26 -1.47
CA SER A 271 -19.60 -20.42 -1.58
C SER A 271 -18.18 -20.08 -1.12
N TYR A 272 -17.55 -21.04 -0.44
CA TYR A 272 -16.16 -20.95 -0.04
C TYR A 272 -15.53 -22.34 -0.04
N ASP A 273 -14.47 -22.50 -0.83
CA ASP A 273 -13.60 -23.68 -0.83
C ASP A 273 -12.23 -23.23 -0.31
N ASP A 274 -11.96 -23.56 0.94
CA ASP A 274 -10.71 -23.20 1.64
C ASP A 274 -9.48 -23.90 1.05
N VAL A 275 -9.66 -25.06 0.40
CA VAL A 275 -8.56 -25.81 -0.21
C VAL A 275 -8.21 -25.24 -1.57
N ALA A 276 -9.23 -24.90 -2.37
CA ALA A 276 -9.02 -24.27 -3.68
C ALA A 276 -8.80 -22.75 -3.58
N GLY A 277 -9.04 -22.14 -2.41
CA GLY A 277 -8.99 -20.69 -2.21
C GLY A 277 -10.07 -19.95 -2.97
N SER A 278 -11.16 -20.61 -3.42
CA SER A 278 -12.21 -19.98 -4.22
C SER A 278 -13.37 -19.50 -3.34
N MET A 279 -13.86 -18.30 -3.60
CA MET A 279 -14.97 -17.69 -2.88
C MET A 279 -15.92 -16.98 -3.84
N SER A 280 -17.23 -17.08 -3.59
CA SER A 280 -18.22 -16.25 -4.26
C SER A 280 -19.22 -15.69 -3.27
N GLY A 281 -19.79 -14.55 -3.61
CA GLY A 281 -20.75 -13.90 -2.73
C GLY A 281 -21.40 -12.68 -3.33
N THR A 282 -22.23 -12.04 -2.51
CA THR A 282 -22.90 -10.79 -2.80
C THR A 282 -22.58 -9.74 -1.74
N PHE A 283 -22.75 -8.47 -2.07
CA PHE A 283 -22.53 -7.38 -1.12
C PHE A 283 -23.40 -6.15 -1.43
N GLN A 284 -23.66 -5.36 -0.40
CA GLN A 284 -24.31 -4.06 -0.51
C GLN A 284 -23.89 -3.18 0.66
N PHE A 285 -23.73 -1.88 0.43
CA PHE A 285 -23.45 -0.91 1.49
C PHE A 285 -23.71 0.51 1.01
N VAL A 286 -23.89 1.41 1.97
CA VAL A 286 -23.75 2.85 1.74
C VAL A 286 -22.37 3.25 2.21
N ALA A 287 -21.61 3.90 1.34
CA ALA A 287 -20.27 4.38 1.63
C ALA A 287 -20.34 5.87 2.00
N GLU A 288 -19.68 6.28 3.09
CA GLU A 288 -19.52 7.69 3.47
C GLU A 288 -18.04 8.03 3.57
N ASP A 289 -17.71 9.31 3.42
CA ASP A 289 -16.35 9.81 3.54
C ASP A 289 -15.70 9.34 4.86
N ILE A 290 -14.62 8.58 4.75
CA ILE A 290 -13.92 7.98 5.90
C ILE A 290 -13.40 9.03 6.88
N LEU A 291 -13.17 10.25 6.41
CA LEU A 291 -12.73 11.40 7.20
C LEU A 291 -13.87 12.34 7.60
N GLN A 292 -15.10 12.08 7.14
CA GLN A 292 -16.28 12.90 7.42
C GLN A 292 -16.08 14.39 7.05
N GLN A 293 -15.30 14.66 6.01
CA GLN A 293 -15.07 16.03 5.52
C GLN A 293 -16.22 16.50 4.63
N THR A 294 -16.90 15.54 4.00
CA THR A 294 -18.07 15.76 3.16
C THR A 294 -19.27 14.98 3.68
N THR A 295 -20.47 15.37 3.23
CA THR A 295 -21.70 14.60 3.41
C THR A 295 -22.06 13.79 2.17
N GLU A 296 -21.10 13.63 1.26
CA GLU A 296 -21.29 12.84 0.04
C GLU A 296 -21.30 11.36 0.41
N THR A 297 -22.22 10.63 -0.21
CA THR A 297 -22.39 9.21 0.01
C THR A 297 -22.57 8.50 -1.31
N TYR A 298 -22.18 7.23 -1.36
CA TYR A 298 -22.36 6.37 -2.51
C TYR A 298 -23.17 5.14 -2.09
N THR A 299 -24.20 4.82 -2.86
CA THR A 299 -25.05 3.65 -2.62
C THR A 299 -24.61 2.50 -3.52
N ILE A 300 -24.01 1.48 -2.92
CA ILE A 300 -23.53 0.28 -3.61
C ILE A 300 -24.55 -0.84 -3.40
N THR A 301 -25.16 -1.30 -4.49
CA THR A 301 -26.21 -2.33 -4.49
C THR A 301 -25.94 -3.39 -5.55
N GLU A 302 -26.65 -4.52 -5.44
CA GLU A 302 -26.54 -5.65 -6.39
C GLU A 302 -25.09 -6.11 -6.62
N GLY A 303 -24.23 -5.93 -5.60
CA GLY A 303 -22.83 -6.31 -5.65
C GLY A 303 -22.70 -7.82 -5.70
N SER A 304 -21.86 -8.33 -6.59
CA SER A 304 -21.50 -9.75 -6.66
C SER A 304 -20.03 -9.92 -6.97
N PHE A 305 -19.42 -10.99 -6.47
CA PHE A 305 -18.05 -11.34 -6.75
C PHE A 305 -17.84 -12.84 -6.85
N SER A 306 -16.82 -13.23 -7.62
CA SER A 306 -16.27 -14.58 -7.65
C SER A 306 -14.76 -14.47 -7.79
N VAL A 307 -14.02 -14.99 -6.83
CA VAL A 307 -12.57 -14.81 -6.74
C VAL A 307 -11.86 -16.09 -6.33
N THR A 308 -10.60 -16.20 -6.71
CA THR A 308 -9.63 -17.13 -6.14
C THR A 308 -8.52 -16.33 -5.45
N PHE A 309 -8.28 -16.65 -4.18
CA PHE A 309 -7.22 -16.06 -3.36
C PHE A 309 -5.86 -16.66 -3.72
N GLN A 310 -4.85 -15.81 -3.78
CA GLN A 310 -3.45 -16.16 -4.06
C GLN A 310 -2.56 -15.86 -2.85
#